data_AF-A0A1G2I5G6-F1
#
_entry.id   AF-A0A1G2I5G6-F1
#
_cell.length_a   1.000
_cell.length_b   1.000
_cell.length_c   1.000
_cell.angle_alpha   90.00
_cell.angle_beta   90.00
_cell.angle_gamma   90.00
#
_symmetry.space_group_name_H-M   'P 1'
#
loop_
_entity.id
_entity.type
_entity.pdbx_description
1 polymer ?
#
loop_
_entity_poly.entity_id
_entity_poly.type
_entity_poly.pdbx_seq_one_letter_code
_entity_poly.pdbx_strand_id
1 'polypeptide(L)'
;MKELEKKIHQFLKVRKWDNLRPSDLAKSIMIEGAELLELFQWENLLLKDVKKNEEKLKEIKKELADVLIYAIQMSVLLGFDTQKIIYDKIAHVDKKYPAAVVKNRFRDAKSNSNYWRIKKEYRKKGL
;
A
#
# COMPACT_ATOMS: atom_id res chain seq x y z
N MET A 1 -0.63 16.54 -0.20
CA MET A 1 -1.55 15.66 -0.94
C MET A 1 -2.60 16.40 -1.76
N LYS A 2 -3.22 17.47 -1.24
CA LYS A 2 -4.28 18.21 -1.94
C LYS A 2 -3.97 18.61 -3.39
N GLU A 3 -2.76 19.08 -3.67
CA GLU A 3 -2.37 19.44 -5.05
C GLU A 3 -2.27 18.22 -5.98
N LEU A 4 -1.79 17.08 -5.47
CA LEU A 4 -1.75 15.82 -6.22
C LEU A 4 -3.16 15.29 -6.49
N GLU A 5 -4.03 15.32 -5.48
CA GLU A 5 -5.44 14.92 -5.61
C GLU A 5 -6.17 15.79 -6.65
N LYS A 6 -5.96 17.11 -6.63
CA LYS A 6 -6.48 18.02 -7.66
C LYS A 6 -5.94 17.68 -9.05
N LYS A 7 -4.65 17.41 -9.18
CA LYS A 7 -4.02 17.02 -10.44
C LYS A 7 -4.60 15.73 -10.99
N ILE A 8 -4.81 14.73 -10.12
CA ILE A 8 -5.45 13.45 -10.47
C ILE A 8 -6.90 13.66 -10.88
N HIS A 9 -7.67 14.43 -10.11
CA HIS A 9 -9.05 14.74 -10.46
C HIS A 9 -9.17 15.39 -11.83
N GLN A 10 -8.32 16.38 -12.11
CA GLN A 10 -8.27 17.02 -13.42
C GLN A 10 -7.87 16.04 -14.53
N PHE A 11 -6.90 15.16 -14.25
CA PHE A 11 -6.45 14.13 -15.18
C PHE A 11 -7.59 13.17 -15.57
N LEU A 12 -8.43 12.78 -14.60
CA LEU A 12 -9.61 11.94 -14.81
C LEU A 12 -10.69 12.68 -15.62
N LYS A 13 -11.01 13.92 -15.22
CA LYS A 13 -12.04 14.75 -15.87
C LYS A 13 -11.78 14.97 -17.36
N VAL A 14 -10.56 15.33 -17.74
CA VAL A 14 -10.24 15.58 -19.17
C VAL A 14 -10.36 14.32 -20.03
N ARG A 15 -10.36 13.13 -19.41
CA ARG A 15 -10.54 11.82 -20.06
C ARG A 15 -11.96 11.27 -19.92
N LYS A 16 -12.87 11.99 -19.23
CA LYS A 16 -14.20 11.51 -18.84
C LYS A 16 -14.13 10.20 -18.04
N TRP A 17 -13.10 10.08 -17.19
CA TRP A 17 -12.90 8.94 -16.27
C TRP A 17 -13.32 9.27 -14.83
N ASP A 18 -13.95 10.41 -14.62
CA ASP A 18 -14.50 10.83 -13.32
C ASP A 18 -15.79 10.10 -12.91
N ASN A 19 -16.15 9.05 -13.66
CA ASN A 19 -17.31 8.19 -13.46
C ASN A 19 -16.96 6.69 -13.35
N LEU A 20 -15.68 6.35 -13.19
CA LEU A 20 -15.24 4.95 -13.02
C LEU A 20 -15.89 4.35 -11.77
N ARG A 21 -16.34 3.08 -11.88
CA ARG A 21 -16.91 2.36 -10.73
C ARG A 21 -15.78 2.00 -9.76
N PRO A 22 -16.02 2.02 -8.44
CA PRO A 22 -15.01 1.58 -7.46
C PRO A 22 -14.49 0.16 -7.72
N SER A 23 -15.34 -0.73 -8.24
CA SER A 23 -14.94 -2.09 -8.60
C SER A 23 -13.97 -2.15 -9.79
N ASP A 24 -14.00 -1.18 -10.70
CA ASP A 24 -13.05 -1.13 -11.81
C ASP A 24 -11.68 -0.66 -11.32
N LEU A 25 -11.64 0.37 -10.46
CA LEU A 25 -10.40 0.81 -9.82
C LEU A 25 -9.80 -0.27 -8.92
N ALA A 26 -10.62 -1.03 -8.20
CA ALA A 26 -10.15 -2.16 -7.40
C ALA A 26 -9.48 -3.24 -8.26
N LYS A 27 -10.03 -3.53 -9.44
CA LYS A 27 -9.39 -4.45 -10.40
C LYS A 27 -8.07 -3.89 -10.90
N SER A 28 -8.03 -2.60 -11.31
CA SER A 28 -6.79 -1.96 -11.76
C SER A 28 -5.70 -2.02 -10.69
N ILE A 29 -6.02 -1.69 -9.42
CA ILE A 29 -5.06 -1.82 -8.30
C ILE A 29 -4.49 -3.24 -8.21
N MET A 30 -5.34 -4.26 -8.37
CA MET A 30 -4.89 -5.66 -8.31
C MET A 30 -4.07 -6.08 -9.52
N ILE A 31 -4.39 -5.58 -10.71
CA ILE A 31 -3.63 -5.84 -11.94
C ILE A 31 -2.23 -5.24 -11.82
N GLU A 32 -2.12 -3.95 -11.53
CA GLU A 32 -0.81 -3.29 -11.35
C GLU A 32 -0.05 -3.85 -10.14
N GLY A 33 -0.77 -4.28 -9.11
CA GLY A 33 -0.18 -4.98 -7.96
C GLY A 33 0.43 -6.33 -8.34
N ALA A 34 -0.15 -7.02 -9.33
CA ALA A 34 0.40 -8.25 -9.88
C ALA A 34 1.61 -7.97 -10.78
N GLU A 35 1.60 -6.89 -11.58
CA GLU A 35 2.77 -6.46 -12.36
C GLU A 35 3.95 -6.10 -11.45
N LEU A 36 3.69 -5.36 -10.36
CA LEU A 36 4.70 -5.08 -9.34
C LEU A 36 5.24 -6.36 -8.69
N LEU A 37 4.38 -7.35 -8.46
CA LEU A 37 4.77 -8.65 -7.88
C LEU A 37 5.63 -9.46 -8.85
N GLU A 38 5.34 -9.41 -10.16
CA GLU A 38 6.06 -10.14 -11.20
C GLU A 38 7.56 -9.79 -11.20
N LEU A 39 7.92 -8.55 -10.86
CA LEU A 39 9.31 -8.13 -10.69
C LEU A 39 10.11 -8.97 -9.69
N PHE A 40 9.44 -9.69 -8.78
CA PHE A 40 10.06 -10.53 -7.75
C PHE A 40 9.72 -12.02 -7.92
N GLN A 41 9.12 -12.43 -9.05
CA GLN A 41 8.63 -13.80 -9.25
C GLN A 41 9.71 -14.87 -9.08
N TRP A 42 10.93 -14.58 -9.55
CA TRP A 42 12.03 -15.56 -9.60
C TRP A 42 13.13 -15.33 -8.57
N GLU A 43 13.09 -14.21 -7.84
CA GLU A 43 14.20 -13.79 -6.97
C GLU A 43 13.70 -13.16 -5.66
N ASN A 44 14.33 -13.54 -4.55
CA ASN A 44 14.08 -12.92 -3.24
C ASN A 44 15.17 -11.89 -2.94
N LEU A 45 15.09 -10.73 -3.61
CA LEU A 45 16.08 -9.67 -3.48
C LEU A 45 15.99 -8.98 -2.12
N LEU A 46 17.13 -8.72 -1.49
CA LEU A 46 17.18 -7.90 -0.28
C LEU A 46 17.12 -6.42 -0.66
N LEU A 47 16.57 -5.60 0.24
CA LEU A 47 16.47 -4.15 0.04
C LEU A 47 17.81 -3.49 -0.36
N LYS A 48 18.92 -3.95 0.24
CA LYS A 48 20.27 -3.43 -0.05
C LYS A 48 20.73 -3.74 -1.47
N ASP A 49 20.26 -4.84 -2.05
CA ASP A 49 20.67 -5.31 -3.38
C ASP A 49 19.80 -4.60 -4.44
N VAL A 50 18.49 -4.50 -4.20
CA VAL A 50 17.58 -3.68 -5.02
C VAL A 50 18.06 -2.23 -5.10
N LYS A 51 18.47 -1.62 -3.98
CA LYS A 51 18.95 -0.23 -3.95
C LYS A 51 20.20 0.03 -4.78
N LYS A 52 20.97 -1.00 -5.13
CA LYS A 52 22.18 -0.91 -5.95
C LYS A 52 21.92 -1.23 -7.42
N ASN A 53 20.74 -1.73 -7.76
CA ASN A 53 20.36 -2.07 -9.12
C ASN A 53 19.45 -0.98 -9.68
N GLU A 54 20.03 -0.09 -10.50
CA GLU A 54 19.31 1.05 -11.08
C GLU A 54 18.18 0.64 -12.02
N GLU A 55 18.39 -0.41 -12.81
CA GLU A 55 17.38 -0.96 -13.72
C GLU A 55 16.19 -1.48 -12.92
N LYS A 56 16.45 -2.29 -11.88
CA LYS A 56 15.39 -2.82 -11.02
C LYS A 56 14.62 -1.73 -10.30
N LEU A 57 15.29 -0.68 -9.83
CA LEU A 57 14.64 0.47 -9.22
C LEU A 57 13.72 1.19 -10.21
N LYS A 58 14.11 1.28 -11.49
CA LYS A 58 13.29 1.90 -12.53
C LYS A 58 12.02 1.09 -12.80
N GLU A 59 12.13 -0.23 -12.90
CA GLU A 59 10.98 -1.15 -13.03
C GLU A 59 10.04 -1.02 -11.83
N ILE A 60 10.57 -1.14 -10.60
CA ILE A 60 9.76 -1.01 -9.37
C ILE A 60 9.08 0.34 -9.31
N LYS A 61 9.77 1.43 -9.66
CA LYS A 61 9.21 2.78 -9.65
C LYS A 61 8.03 2.91 -10.60
N LYS A 62 8.07 2.25 -11.76
CA LYS A 62 6.99 2.25 -12.74
C LYS A 62 5.75 1.57 -12.15
N GLU A 63 5.84 0.28 -11.81
CA GLU A 63 4.64 -0.47 -11.40
C GLU A 63 4.11 -0.01 -10.03
N LEU A 64 5.00 0.41 -9.12
CA LEU A 64 4.57 1.01 -7.84
C LEU A 64 3.83 2.34 -8.06
N ALA A 65 4.25 3.15 -9.03
CA ALA A 65 3.55 4.39 -9.34
C ALA A 65 2.13 4.10 -9.86
N ASP A 66 1.95 3.08 -10.69
CA ASP A 66 0.64 2.70 -11.23
C ASP A 66 -0.30 2.23 -10.11
N VAL A 67 0.17 1.36 -9.19
CA VAL A 67 -0.59 0.97 -7.99
C VAL A 67 -1.02 2.19 -7.17
N LEU A 68 -0.10 3.11 -6.90
CA LEU A 68 -0.37 4.30 -6.11
C LEU A 68 -1.37 5.24 -6.81
N ILE A 69 -1.24 5.41 -8.12
CA ILE A 69 -2.13 6.27 -8.91
C ILE A 69 -3.55 5.74 -8.83
N TYR A 70 -3.80 4.45 -9.07
CA TYR A 70 -5.17 3.90 -8.99
C TYR A 70 -5.74 3.95 -7.57
N ALA A 71 -4.90 3.72 -6.54
CA ALA A 71 -5.33 3.84 -5.15
C ALA A 71 -5.77 5.28 -4.80
N ILE A 72 -5.01 6.28 -5.25
CA ILE A 72 -5.34 7.69 -5.04
C ILE A 72 -6.55 8.10 -5.89
N GLN A 73 -6.67 7.64 -7.14
CA GLN A 73 -7.85 7.87 -7.97
C GLN A 73 -9.12 7.38 -7.27
N MET A 74 -9.09 6.19 -6.65
CA MET A 74 -10.21 5.67 -5.88
C MET A 74 -10.56 6.58 -4.70
N SER A 75 -9.56 7.01 -3.94
CA SER A 75 -9.74 7.95 -2.83
C SER A 75 -10.39 9.27 -3.30
N VAL A 76 -9.90 9.83 -4.41
CA VAL A 76 -10.40 11.07 -5.02
C VAL A 76 -11.86 10.92 -5.49
N LEU A 77 -12.20 9.85 -6.23
CA LEU A 77 -13.56 9.65 -6.72
C LEU A 77 -14.57 9.35 -5.61
N LEU A 78 -14.13 8.74 -4.50
CA LEU A 78 -14.95 8.51 -3.33
C LEU A 78 -15.03 9.74 -2.39
N GLY A 79 -14.32 10.83 -2.69
CA GLY A 79 -14.35 12.06 -1.90
C GLY A 79 -13.63 11.95 -0.56
N PHE A 80 -12.67 11.03 -0.43
CA PHE A 80 -11.88 10.88 0.79
C PHE A 80 -10.74 11.91 0.84
N ASP A 81 -10.39 12.34 2.05
CA ASP A 81 -9.09 12.98 2.29
C ASP A 81 -8.04 11.87 2.35
N THR A 82 -7.28 11.69 1.25
CA THR A 82 -6.32 10.59 1.12
C THR A 82 -5.25 10.64 2.20
N GLN A 83 -4.82 11.85 2.56
CA GLN A 83 -3.82 12.05 3.60
C GLN A 83 -4.37 11.63 4.96
N LYS A 84 -5.61 12.01 5.28
CA LYS A 84 -6.27 11.65 6.53
C LYS A 84 -6.45 10.12 6.66
N ILE A 85 -6.96 9.44 5.63
CA ILE A 85 -7.16 7.97 5.70
C ILE A 85 -5.84 7.22 5.92
N ILE A 86 -4.73 7.72 5.36
CA ILE A 86 -3.40 7.15 5.57
C ILE A 86 -2.94 7.38 7.02
N TYR A 87 -3.05 8.61 7.54
CA TYR A 87 -2.66 8.91 8.93
C TYR A 87 -3.48 8.12 9.94
N ASP A 88 -4.79 8.06 9.76
CA ASP A 88 -5.68 7.28 10.63
C ASP A 88 -5.28 5.80 10.63
N LYS A 89 -4.94 5.26 9.45
CA LYS A 89 -4.49 3.86 9.34
C LYS A 89 -3.13 3.64 10.01
N ILE A 90 -2.18 4.55 9.85
CA ILE A 90 -0.86 4.48 10.53
C ILE A 90 -1.05 4.48 12.04
N ALA A 91 -1.81 5.44 12.59
CA ALA A 91 -2.07 5.53 14.02
C ALA A 91 -2.77 4.28 14.57
N HIS A 92 -3.71 3.72 13.79
CA HIS A 92 -4.35 2.45 14.12
C HIS A 92 -3.35 1.29 14.13
N VAL A 93 -2.47 1.19 13.12
CA VAL A 93 -1.43 0.15 13.02
C VAL A 93 -0.42 0.27 14.17
N ASP A 94 0.00 1.47 14.55
CA ASP A 94 0.91 1.71 15.66
C ASP A 94 0.31 1.27 17.00
N LYS A 95 -0.97 1.56 17.23
CA LYS A 95 -1.71 1.09 18.40
C LYS A 95 -1.86 -0.44 18.40
N LYS A 96 -2.11 -1.03 17.23
CA LYS A 96 -2.33 -2.47 17.06
C LYS A 96 -1.03 -3.27 17.16
N TYR A 97 0.07 -2.74 16.64
CA TYR A 97 1.40 -3.37 16.62
C TYR A 97 2.47 -2.38 17.09
N PRO A 98 2.61 -2.18 18.42
CA PRO A 98 3.60 -1.26 18.96
C PRO A 98 5.02 -1.59 18.48
N ALA A 99 5.82 -0.56 18.19
CA ALA A 99 7.17 -0.72 17.62
C ALA A 99 8.07 -1.66 18.43
N ALA A 100 7.94 -1.68 19.76
CA ALA A 100 8.69 -2.59 20.64
C ALA A 100 8.36 -4.07 20.36
N VAL A 101 7.09 -4.39 20.11
CA VAL A 101 6.63 -5.76 19.78
C VAL A 101 7.16 -6.17 18.42
N VAL A 102 7.09 -5.27 17.43
CA VAL A 102 7.55 -5.55 16.06
C VAL A 102 9.07 -5.73 16.00
N LYS A 103 9.85 -4.86 16.66
CA LYS A 103 11.32 -4.94 16.70
C LYS A 103 11.82 -6.26 17.30
N ASN A 104 11.12 -6.78 18.30
CA ASN A 104 11.52 -8.00 18.99
C ASN A 104 10.94 -9.28 18.36
N ARG A 105 10.07 -9.18 17.34
CA ARG A 105 9.36 -10.32 16.73
C ARG A 105 10.28 -11.46 16.31
N PHE A 106 11.50 -11.16 15.85
CA PHE A 106 12.48 -12.15 15.40
C PHE A 106 13.62 -12.39 16.40
N ARG A 107 13.59 -11.75 17.58
CA ARG A 107 14.64 -11.91 18.60
C ARG A 107 14.47 -13.18 19.43
N ASP A 108 13.23 -13.58 19.71
CA ASP A 108 12.94 -14.80 20.47
C ASP A 108 11.54 -15.37 20.16
N ALA A 109 11.35 -16.66 20.45
CA ALA A 109 10.11 -17.38 20.17
C ALA A 109 8.88 -16.81 20.91
N LYS A 110 9.08 -16.22 22.10
CA LYS A 110 8.01 -15.62 22.92
C LYS A 110 7.54 -14.31 22.30
N SER A 111 8.46 -13.50 21.79
CA SER A 111 8.16 -12.26 21.04
C SER A 111 7.43 -12.53 19.72
N ASN A 112 7.83 -13.58 18.98
CA ASN A 112 7.10 -14.02 17.77
C ASN A 112 5.67 -14.49 18.11
N SER A 113 5.51 -15.28 19.19
CA SER A 113 4.22 -15.76 19.68
C SER A 113 3.28 -14.61 20.08
N ASN A 114 3.80 -13.59 20.78
CA ASN A 114 3.04 -12.41 21.15
C ASN A 114 2.52 -11.62 19.93
N TYR A 115 3.34 -11.46 18.89
CA TYR A 115 2.91 -10.82 17.64
C TYR A 115 1.75 -11.58 16.97
N TRP A 116 1.85 -12.92 16.87
CA TRP A 116 0.78 -13.73 16.28
C TRP A 116 -0.49 -13.75 17.13
N ARG A 117 -0.38 -13.72 18.46
CA ARG A 117 -1.52 -13.61 19.37
C ARG A 117 -2.29 -12.32 19.13
N ILE A 118 -1.61 -11.18 19.13
CA ILE A 118 -2.20 -9.87 18.83
C ILE A 118 -2.87 -9.91 17.44
N LYS A 119 -2.16 -10.40 16.41
CA LYS A 119 -2.71 -10.49 15.04
C LYS A 119 -3.94 -11.39 14.94
N LYS A 120 -4.04 -12.47 15.73
CA LYS A 120 -5.22 -13.36 15.77
C LYS A 120 -6.38 -12.72 16.53
N GLU A 121 -6.13 -12.08 17.68
CA GLU A 121 -7.16 -11.40 18.49
C GLU A 121 -7.84 -10.28 17.70
N TYR A 122 -7.08 -9.47 16.98
CA TYR A 122 -7.67 -8.41 16.15
C TYR A 122 -8.44 -8.95 14.94
N ARG A 123 -7.96 -10.01 14.28
CA ARG A 123 -8.70 -10.66 13.19
C ARG A 123 -10.05 -11.21 13.65
N LYS A 124 -10.16 -11.68 14.89
CA LYS A 124 -11.44 -12.11 15.49
C LYS A 124 -12.38 -10.96 15.82
N LYS A 125 -11.85 -9.77 16.13
CA LYS A 125 -12.64 -8.58 16.49
C LYS A 125 -13.16 -7.77 15.29
N GLY A 126 -12.82 -8.15 14.05
CA GLY A 126 -13.26 -7.43 12.85
C GLY A 126 -12.63 -6.04 12.66
N LEU A 127 -11.49 -5.77 13.32
CA LEU A 127 -10.72 -4.52 13.27
C LEU A 127 -9.36 -4.71 12.60
#